data_AF-A0A931DVI0-F1
#
_entry.id   AF-A0A931DVI0-F1
#
_cell.length_a   1.000
_cell.length_b   1.000
_cell.length_c   1.000
_cell.angle_alpha   90.00
_cell.angle_beta   90.00
_cell.angle_gamma   90.00
#
_symmetry.space_group_name_H-M   'P 1'
#
loop_
_entity.id
_entity.type
_entity.pdbx_description
1 polymer ?
#
loop_
_entity_poly.entity_id
_entity_poly.type
_entity_poly.pdbx_seq_one_letter_code
_entity_poly.pdbx_strand_id
1 'polypeptide(L)' 'MATPTTKTSPSRNGLIGTTFVHTVIDDRSRVTYAEIHDDEAAARAVGVLLGASWFAAGGVIVQ' A
#
# COMPACT_ATOMS: atom_id res chain seq x y z
N MET A 1 -3.22 -15.19 3.55
CA MET A 1 -2.66 -14.42 4.69
C MET A 1 -1.25 -14.93 4.94
N ALA A 2 -0.23 -14.20 4.55
CA ALA A 2 1.14 -14.51 4.95
C ALA A 2 1.36 -13.96 6.37
N THR A 3 1.72 -14.82 7.32
CA THR A 3 2.10 -14.38 8.66
C THR A 3 3.42 -13.62 8.56
N PRO A 4 3.51 -12.37 9.04
CA PRO A 4 4.79 -11.66 9.08
C PRO A 4 5.75 -12.45 10.00
N THR A 5 6.87 -12.91 9.46
CA THR A 5 7.95 -13.50 10.27
C THR A 5 8.62 -12.38 11.05
N THR A 6 8.13 -12.11 12.27
CA THR A 6 8.71 -11.11 13.15
C THR A 6 10.13 -11.49 13.55
N LYS A 7 11.11 -10.70 13.13
CA LYS A 7 12.48 -10.82 13.62
C LYS A 7 12.54 -10.34 15.08
N THR A 8 13.39 -10.96 15.89
CA THR A 8 13.52 -10.63 17.31
C THR A 8 14.95 -10.20 17.62
N SER A 9 15.11 -9.18 18.46
CA SER A 9 16.40 -8.74 18.99
C SER A 9 16.97 -9.73 20.03
N PRO A 10 18.27 -9.67 20.36
CA PRO A 10 18.87 -10.52 21.40
C PRO A 10 18.20 -10.40 22.78
N SER A 11 17.60 -9.24 23.09
CA SER A 11 16.84 -8.99 24.32
C SER A 11 15.36 -9.41 24.24
N ARG A 12 14.98 -10.20 23.24
CA ARG A 12 13.60 -10.68 22.96
C ARG A 12 12.58 -9.59 22.63
N ASN A 13 13.02 -8.39 22.29
CA ASN A 13 12.12 -7.36 21.76
C ASN A 13 11.85 -7.60 20.27
N GLY A 14 10.60 -7.44 19.82
CA GLY A 14 10.25 -7.51 18.40
C GLY A 14 10.98 -6.42 17.60
N LEU A 15 11.55 -6.78 16.46
CA LEU A 15 12.14 -5.85 15.51
C LEU A 15 11.04 -5.44 14.53
N ILE A 16 10.56 -4.21 14.67
CA ILE A 16 9.60 -3.61 13.73
C ILE A 16 10.41 -3.00 12.57
N GLY A 17 10.21 -3.54 11.36
CA GLY A 17 10.76 -2.97 10.14
C GLY A 17 9.97 -1.74 9.68
N THR A 18 10.56 -0.96 8.79
CA THR A 18 9.85 0.10 8.04
C THR A 18 9.28 -0.49 6.76
N THR A 19 8.11 -0.02 6.35
CA THR A 19 7.47 -0.37 5.08
C THR A 19 6.86 0.89 4.48
N PHE A 20 6.60 0.86 3.17
CA PHE A 20 6.03 1.96 2.41
C PHE A 20 4.59 1.64 2.04
N VAL A 21 3.66 2.49 2.50
CA VAL A 21 2.23 2.35 2.20
C VAL A 21 1.88 3.36 1.11
N HIS A 22 1.49 2.86 -0.06
CA HIS A 22 1.01 3.69 -1.15
C HIS A 22 -0.51 3.72 -1.11
N THR A 23 -1.11 4.90 -0.95
CA THR A 23 -2.56 5.06 -0.85
C THR A 23 -3.09 5.93 -1.99
N VAL A 24 -4.10 5.43 -2.69
CA VAL A 24 -4.92 6.18 -3.64
C VAL A 24 -6.24 6.52 -2.95
N ILE A 25 -6.63 7.79 -2.99
CA ILE A 25 -7.82 8.30 -2.31
C ILE A 25 -8.71 8.98 -3.35
N ASP A 26 -9.98 8.61 -3.38
CA ASP A 26 -11.00 9.36 -4.12
C ASP A 26 -11.75 10.30 -3.18
N ASP A 27 -11.75 11.59 -3.50
CA ASP A 27 -12.32 12.64 -2.65
C ASP A 27 -13.86 12.66 -2.71
N ARG A 28 -14.42 12.25 -3.85
CA ARG A 28 -15.85 12.21 -4.14
C ARG A 28 -16.56 11.09 -3.39
N SER A 29 -16.07 9.85 -3.51
CA SER A 29 -16.66 8.67 -2.90
C SER A 29 -16.13 8.38 -1.48
N ARG A 30 -15.03 9.04 -1.08
CA ARG A 30 -14.30 8.77 0.19
C ARG A 30 -13.74 7.35 0.28
N VAL A 31 -13.60 6.65 -0.84
CA VAL A 31 -12.99 5.31 -0.92
C VAL A 31 -11.48 5.43 -0.99
N THR A 32 -10.78 4.51 -0.34
CA THR A 32 -9.31 4.43 -0.34
C THR A 32 -8.85 3.03 -0.77
N TYR A 33 -7.79 3.00 -1.57
CA TYR A 33 -7.07 1.81 -1.97
C TYR A 33 -5.62 1.93 -1.50
N ALA A 34 -5.09 0.91 -0.85
CA ALA A 34 -3.71 0.94 -0.36
C ALA A 34 -3.00 -0.39 -0.59
N GLU A 35 -1.73 -0.30 -0.96
CA GLU A 35 -0.81 -1.44 -0.98
C GLU A 35 0.42 -1.14 -0.12
N ILE A 36 1.03 -2.21 0.39
CA ILE A 36 2.20 -2.17 1.27
C ILE A 36 3.38 -2.80 0.55
N HIS A 37 4.50 -2.06 0.47
CA HIS A 37 5.71 -2.45 -0.26
C HIS A 37 6.96 -2.26 0.61
N ASP A 38 7.98 -3.06 0.34
CA ASP A 38 9.24 -3.01 1.10
C ASP A 38 10.14 -1.84 0.67
N ASP A 39 9.85 -1.21 -0.46
CA ASP A 39 10.59 -0.10 -1.05
C ASP A 39 9.67 0.99 -1.62
N GLU A 40 10.21 2.21 -1.71
CA GLU A 40 9.57 3.33 -2.40
C GLU A 40 10.20 3.49 -3.78
N ALA A 41 9.56 2.88 -4.78
CA ALA A 41 9.97 3.00 -6.17
C ALA A 41 8.85 3.61 -7.01
N ALA A 42 9.20 4.47 -7.97
CA ALA A 42 8.24 5.12 -8.87
C ALA A 42 7.36 4.09 -9.62
N ALA A 43 7.96 2.99 -10.09
CA ALA A 43 7.23 1.91 -10.73
C ALA A 43 6.18 1.25 -9.80
N ARG A 44 6.48 1.18 -8.50
CA ARG A 44 5.57 0.63 -7.49
C ARG A 44 4.37 1.57 -7.27
N ALA A 45 4.63 2.86 -7.17
CA ALA A 45 3.59 3.89 -7.06
C ALA A 45 2.67 3.90 -8.30
N VAL A 46 3.24 3.80 -9.51
CA VAL A 46 2.46 3.68 -10.76
C VAL A 46 1.63 2.40 -10.77
N GLY A 47 2.20 1.27 -10.35
CA GLY A 47 1.47 0.00 -10.23
C GLY A 47 0.26 0.11 -9.29
N VAL A 48 0.42 0.75 -8.14
CA VAL A 48 -0.67 1.00 -7.17
C VAL A 48 -1.75 1.88 -7.79
N LEU A 49 -1.37 2.94 -8.51
CA LEU A 49 -2.32 3.83 -9.19
C LEU A 49 -3.16 3.06 -10.23
N LEU A 50 -2.52 2.23 -11.05
CA LEU A 50 -3.21 1.38 -12.04
C LEU A 50 -4.09 0.30 -11.37
N GLY A 51 -3.68 -0.21 -10.21
CA GLY A 51 -4.48 -1.11 -9.39
C GLY A 51 -5.80 -0.49 -8.92
N ALA A 52 -5.85 0.84 -8.76
CA ALA A 52 -7.06 1.59 -8.42
C ALA A 52 -7.97 1.91 -9.64
N SER A 53 -7.65 1.40 -10.84
CA SER A 53 -8.44 1.64 -12.06
C SER A 53 -9.92 1.27 -11.95
N TRP A 54 -10.28 0.36 -11.05
CA TRP A 54 -11.67 0.00 -10.79
C TRP A 54 -12.50 1.14 -10.17
N PHE A 55 -11.88 2.20 -9.64
CA PHE A 55 -12.60 3.40 -9.21
C PHE A 55 -13.40 4.04 -10.36
N ALA A 56 -13.07 3.75 -11.63
CA ALA A 56 -13.86 4.15 -12.79
C ALA A 56 -15.29 3.59 -12.76
N ALA A 57 -15.52 2.43 -12.14
CA ALA A 57 -16.88 1.93 -11.91
C ALA A 57 -17.69 2.84 -10.96
N GLY A 58 -17.01 3.61 -10.11
CA GLY A 58 -17.58 4.65 -9.24
C GLY A 58 -17.56 6.06 -9.84
N GLY A 59 -17.10 6.24 -11.08
CA GLY A 59 -17.04 7.53 -11.77
C GLY A 59 -15.74 8.32 -11.63
N VAL A 60 -14.64 7.69 -11.18
CA VAL A 60 -13.32 8.33 -11.03
C VAL A 60 -12.42 7.98 -12.22
N ILE A 61 -11.76 8.96 -12.83
CA ILE A 61 -10.82 8.74 -13.93
C ILE A 61 -9.39 8.69 -13.38
N VAL A 62 -8.66 7.61 -13.66
CA VAL A 62 -7.24 7.44 -13.34
C VAL A 62 -6.42 7.75 -14.60
N GLN A 63 -5.39 8.59 -14.52
CA GLN A 63 -4.51 8.99 -15.64
C GLN A 63 -3.03 8.74 -15.34
#